data_AF-A0A1C3F7H6-F1
#
_entry.id   AF-A0A1C3F7H6-F1
#
_cell.length_a   1.000
_cell.length_b   1.000
_cell.length_c   1.000
_cell.angle_alpha   90.00
_cell.angle_beta   90.00
_cell.angle_gamma   90.00
#
_symmetry.space_group_name_H-M   'P 1'
#
loop_
_entity.id
_entity.type
_entity.pdbx_description
1 polymer ?
#
loop_
_entity_poly.entity_id
_entity_poly.type
_entity_poly.pdbx_seq_one_letter_code
_entity_poly.pdbx_strand_id
1 'polypeptide(L)'
;MVSKAKPDDNDLRRLIGYTMITFMSVFIFFPVLWFVHLFSQDMGLYTRWGICSAFLVVFNILYYYWQYPQDWFKNLLALVGIDLLILIVEYFWLLQSMS
;
A
#
# COMPACT_ATOMS: atom_id res chain seq x y z
N MET A 1 -16.26 5.23 -35.25
CA MET A 1 -15.12 5.97 -34.68
C MET A 1 -15.28 5.94 -33.17
N VAL A 2 -14.44 5.19 -32.47
CA VAL A 2 -14.49 5.08 -31.01
C VAL A 2 -14.04 6.42 -30.45
N SER A 3 -15.00 7.24 -30.04
CA SER A 3 -14.74 8.44 -29.25
C SER A 3 -13.97 7.99 -28.02
N LYS A 4 -12.73 8.49 -27.86
CA LYS A 4 -12.01 8.41 -26.58
C LYS A 4 -12.86 9.18 -25.58
N ALA A 5 -13.77 8.47 -24.91
CA ALA A 5 -14.54 9.00 -23.81
C ALA A 5 -13.54 9.66 -22.86
N LYS A 6 -13.77 10.96 -22.56
CA LYS A 6 -13.00 11.65 -21.53
C LYS A 6 -12.96 10.72 -20.29
N PRO A 7 -11.79 10.54 -19.65
CA PRO A 7 -11.77 9.84 -18.37
C PRO A 7 -12.80 10.52 -17.46
N ASP A 8 -13.69 9.72 -16.86
CA ASP A 8 -14.69 10.23 -15.94
C ASP A 8 -13.97 10.89 -14.75
N ASP A 9 -14.53 11.95 -14.17
CA ASP A 9 -13.90 12.63 -13.03
C ASP A 9 -13.68 11.66 -11.85
N ASN A 10 -14.53 10.62 -11.74
CA ASN A 10 -14.37 9.53 -10.79
C ASN A 10 -13.13 8.67 -11.05
N ASP A 11 -12.75 8.44 -12.31
CA ASP A 11 -11.57 7.65 -12.66
C ASP A 11 -10.28 8.38 -12.26
N LEU A 12 -10.23 9.70 -12.46
CA LEU A 12 -9.09 10.53 -12.05
C LEU A 12 -8.95 10.57 -10.52
N ARG A 13 -10.06 10.77 -9.80
CA ARG A 13 -10.08 10.75 -8.33
C ARG A 13 -9.64 9.40 -7.78
N ARG A 14 -10.13 8.31 -8.35
CA ARG A 14 -9.73 6.95 -7.97
C ARG A 14 -8.24 6.76 -8.20
N LEU A 15 -7.71 7.12 -9.38
CA LEU A 15 -6.29 6.98 -9.69
C LEU A 15 -5.39 7.74 -8.71
N ILE A 16 -5.71 9.01 -8.42
CA ILE A 16 -4.96 9.82 -7.46
C ILE A 16 -5.03 9.19 -6.07
N GLY A 17 -6.21 8.79 -5.63
CA GLY A 17 -6.41 8.15 -4.32
C GLY A 17 -5.59 6.86 -4.17
N TYR A 18 -5.61 5.98 -5.17
CA TYR A 18 -4.80 4.76 -5.17
C TYR A 18 -3.31 5.05 -5.13
N THR A 19 -2.86 6.03 -5.92
CA THR A 19 -1.46 6.44 -5.94
C THR A 19 -1.02 6.93 -4.57
N MET A 20 -1.83 7.78 -3.93
CA MET A 20 -1.54 8.29 -2.58
C MET A 20 -1.55 7.18 -1.54
N ILE A 21 -2.57 6.31 -1.52
CA ILE A 21 -2.68 5.22 -0.54
C ILE A 21 -1.51 4.25 -0.69
N THR A 22 -1.20 3.83 -1.92
CA THR A 22 -0.09 2.91 -2.20
C THR A 22 1.26 3.51 -1.84
N PHE A 23 1.46 4.81 -2.11
CA PHE A 23 2.67 5.50 -1.67
C PHE A 23 2.75 5.52 -0.14
N MET A 24 1.69 5.96 0.54
CA MET A 24 1.68 6.01 1.99
C MET A 24 1.88 4.64 2.63
N SER A 25 1.26 3.57 2.13
CA SER A 25 1.37 2.23 2.71
C SER A 25 2.81 1.68 2.66
N VAL A 26 3.58 1.99 1.61
CA VAL A 26 5.01 1.62 1.53
C VAL A 26 5.87 2.47 2.47
N PHE A 27 5.64 3.79 2.50
CA PHE A 27 6.54 4.74 3.17
C PHE A 27 6.20 4.99 4.65
N ILE A 28 5.03 4.58 5.13
CA ILE A 28 4.63 4.75 6.54
C ILE A 28 5.59 4.05 7.51
N PHE A 29 6.29 3.00 7.06
CA PHE A 29 7.27 2.27 7.87
C PHE A 29 8.65 2.91 7.96
N PHE A 30 8.94 3.98 7.23
CA PHE A 30 10.24 4.62 7.28
C PHE A 30 10.75 4.94 8.70
N PRO A 31 9.93 5.50 9.61
CA PRO A 31 10.35 5.70 11.00
C PRO A 31 10.66 4.39 11.74
N VAL A 32 9.89 3.33 11.48
CA VAL A 32 10.08 2.01 12.10
C VAL A 32 11.37 1.37 11.58
N LEU A 33 11.59 1.37 10.27
CA LEU A 33 12.81 0.85 9.66
C LEU A 33 14.04 1.59 10.18
N TRP A 34 13.96 2.90 10.29
CA TRP A 34 15.02 3.72 10.86
C TRP A 34 15.31 3.35 12.31
N PHE A 35 14.26 3.21 13.13
CA PHE A 35 14.39 2.79 14.52
C PHE A 35 15.04 1.40 14.64
N VAL A 36 14.54 0.40 13.93
CA VAL A 36 15.10 -0.96 13.98
C VAL A 36 16.55 -0.96 13.50
N HIS A 37 16.88 -0.23 12.43
CA HIS A 37 18.25 -0.14 11.93
C HIS A 37 19.24 0.48 12.94
N LEU A 38 18.79 1.46 13.75
CA LEU A 38 19.63 2.06 14.78
C LEU A 38 19.92 1.13 15.97
N PHE A 39 18.97 0.24 16.30
CA PHE A 39 19.03 -0.58 17.51
C PHE A 39 19.27 -2.08 17.26
N SER A 40 19.21 -2.53 16.00
CA SER A 40 19.39 -3.93 15.59
C SER A 40 20.33 -4.04 14.38
N GLN A 41 21.19 -5.05 14.36
CA GLN A 41 22.02 -5.42 13.20
C GLN A 41 21.30 -6.39 12.25
N ASP A 42 19.97 -6.29 12.15
CA ASP A 42 19.18 -7.16 11.30
C ASP A 42 19.40 -6.87 9.80
N MET A 43 20.28 -7.66 9.18
CA MET A 43 20.55 -7.61 7.75
C MET A 43 19.33 -7.98 6.89
N GLY A 44 18.32 -8.66 7.47
CA GLY A 44 17.10 -9.08 6.80
C GLY A 44 15.97 -8.04 6.81
N LEU A 45 16.15 -6.91 7.51
CA LEU A 45 15.12 -5.89 7.68
C LEU A 45 14.63 -5.32 6.34
N TYR A 46 15.56 -4.84 5.52
CA TYR A 46 15.24 -4.23 4.23
C TYR A 46 14.69 -5.23 3.21
N THR A 47 15.13 -6.49 3.28
CA THR A 47 14.59 -7.55 2.42
C THR A 47 13.13 -7.83 2.75
N ARG A 48 12.79 -7.96 4.05
CA ARG A 48 11.41 -8.16 4.48
C ARG A 48 10.51 -6.99 4.10
N TRP A 49 10.95 -5.77 4.39
CA TRP A 49 10.24 -4.57 3.99
C TRP A 49 10.05 -4.49 2.47
N GLY A 50 11.08 -4.82 1.69
CA GLY A 50 10.98 -4.85 0.22
C GLY A 50 9.96 -5.86 -0.28
N ILE A 51 9.91 -7.07 0.30
CA ILE A 51 8.93 -8.10 -0.04
C ILE A 51 7.51 -7.64 0.32
N CYS A 52 7.30 -7.11 1.53
CA CYS A 52 5.99 -6.61 1.98
C CYS A 52 5.51 -5.42 1.13
N SER A 53 6.40 -4.47 0.85
CA SER A 53 6.12 -3.31 -0.01
C SER A 53 5.75 -3.75 -1.43
N ALA A 54 6.49 -4.69 -2.01
CA ALA A 54 6.19 -5.23 -3.33
C ALA A 54 4.82 -5.93 -3.35
N PHE A 55 4.51 -6.72 -2.32
CA PHE A 55 3.21 -7.38 -2.18
C PHE A 55 2.07 -6.36 -2.09
N LEU A 56 2.19 -5.32 -1.25
CA LEU A 56 1.20 -4.24 -1.12
C LEU A 56 0.97 -3.51 -2.44
N VAL A 57 2.06 -3.13 -3.14
CA VAL A 57 1.95 -2.45 -4.44
C VAL A 57 1.23 -3.31 -5.46
N VAL A 58 1.60 -4.59 -5.58
CA VAL A 58 0.95 -5.53 -6.50
C VAL A 58 -0.53 -5.72 -6.13
N PHE A 59 -0.83 -5.88 -4.84
CA PHE A 59 -2.19 -6.00 -4.35
C PHE A 59 -3.02 -4.77 -4.70
N ASN A 60 -2.51 -3.56 -4.45
CA ASN A 60 -3.22 -2.31 -4.73
C ASN A 60 -3.46 -2.11 -6.23
N ILE A 61 -2.50 -2.51 -7.09
CA ILE A 61 -2.68 -2.49 -8.54
C ILE A 61 -3.81 -3.46 -8.95
N LEU A 62 -3.80 -4.70 -8.44
CA LEU A 62 -4.85 -5.67 -8.75
C LEU A 62 -6.22 -5.18 -8.26
N TYR A 63 -6.27 -4.60 -7.06
CA TYR A 63 -7.49 -4.05 -6.48
C TYR A 63 -8.04 -2.86 -7.31
N TYR A 64 -7.15 -2.02 -7.86
CA TYR A 64 -7.52 -0.91 -8.75
C TYR A 64 -8.30 -1.39 -9.98
N TYR A 65 -7.81 -2.46 -10.63
CA TYR A 65 -8.46 -3.03 -11.81
C TYR A 65 -9.72 -3.84 -11.48
N TRP A 66 -9.89 -4.27 -10.23
CA TRP A 66 -11.12 -4.94 -9.81
C TRP A 66 -12.33 -3.98 -9.77
N GLN A 67 -12.10 -2.68 -9.55
CA GLN A 67 -13.15 -1.64 -9.54
C GLN A 67 -14.34 -1.96 -8.61
N TYR A 68 -14.11 -2.71 -7.54
CA TYR A 68 -15.13 -3.09 -6.56
C TYR A 68 -14.79 -2.56 -5.17
N PRO A 69 -15.68 -1.81 -4.49
CA PRO A 69 -16.95 -1.23 -4.95
C PRO A 69 -16.81 -0.28 -6.15
N GLN A 70 -17.89 -0.08 -6.90
CA GLN A 70 -17.91 0.80 -8.09
C GLN A 70 -17.78 2.28 -7.74
N ASP A 71 -18.31 2.70 -6.58
CA ASP A 71 -18.12 4.05 -6.07
C ASP A 71 -16.66 4.27 -5.65
N TRP A 72 -16.01 5.28 -6.24
CA TRP A 72 -14.59 5.53 -6.04
C TRP A 72 -14.23 5.76 -4.57
N PHE A 73 -15.07 6.43 -3.79
CA PHE A 73 -14.75 6.76 -2.39
C PHE A 73 -14.86 5.53 -1.50
N LYS A 74 -15.94 4.75 -1.64
CA LYS A 74 -16.10 3.46 -0.94
C LYS A 74 -15.00 2.48 -1.31
N ASN A 75 -14.55 2.52 -2.56
CA ASN A 75 -13.44 1.72 -3.06
C ASN A 75 -12.12 2.07 -2.37
N LEU A 76 -11.78 3.36 -2.30
CA LEU A 76 -10.60 3.82 -1.58
C LEU A 76 -10.68 3.48 -0.08
N LEU A 77 -11.84 3.63 0.56
CA LEU A 77 -12.02 3.27 1.97
C LEU A 77 -11.81 1.78 2.23
N ALA A 78 -12.32 0.92 1.33
CA ALA A 78 -12.11 -0.51 1.42
C ALA A 78 -10.62 -0.87 1.23
N LEU A 79 -9.94 -0.22 0.28
CA LEU A 79 -8.49 -0.35 0.10
C LEU A 79 -7.72 0.03 1.37
N VAL A 80 -8.00 1.20 1.95
CA VAL A 80 -7.34 1.65 3.20
C VAL A 80 -7.56 0.63 4.32
N GLY A 81 -8.77 0.09 4.46
CA GLY A 81 -9.06 -0.92 5.47
C GLY A 81 -8.23 -2.20 5.30
N ILE A 82 -8.07 -2.68 4.06
CA ILE A 82 -7.26 -3.86 3.77
C ILE A 82 -5.78 -3.56 3.98
N ASP A 83 -5.29 -2.43 3.47
CA ASP A 83 -3.90 -2.00 3.65
C ASP A 83 -3.57 -1.91 5.13
N LEU A 84 -4.43 -1.29 5.96
CA LEU A 84 -4.21 -1.22 7.40
C LEU A 84 -4.05 -2.60 8.05
N LEU A 85 -4.84 -3.60 7.65
CA LEU A 85 -4.70 -4.97 8.18
C LEU A 85 -3.36 -5.58 7.79
N ILE A 86 -2.94 -5.41 6.53
CA ILE A 86 -1.64 -5.90 6.03
C ILE A 86 -0.49 -5.20 6.76
N LEU A 87 -0.56 -3.87 6.90
CA LEU A 87 0.42 -3.07 7.61
C LEU A 87 0.54 -3.48 9.08
N ILE A 88 -0.56 -3.79 9.77
CA ILE A 88 -0.49 -4.30 11.15
C ILE A 88 0.30 -5.62 11.21
N VAL A 89 0.07 -6.54 10.28
CA VAL A 89 0.81 -7.80 10.21
C VAL A 89 2.30 -7.55 9.91
N GLU A 90 2.58 -6.66 8.95
CA GLU A 90 3.95 -6.26 8.61
C GLU A 90 4.68 -5.64 9.81
N TYR A 91 4.01 -4.79 10.58
CA TYR A 91 4.57 -4.17 11.78
C TYR A 91 5.08 -5.22 12.79
N PHE A 92 4.25 -6.23 13.10
CA PHE A 92 4.67 -7.31 13.99
C PHE A 92 5.80 -8.16 13.40
N TRP A 93 5.76 -8.40 12.08
CA TRP A 93 6.80 -9.15 11.37
C TRP A 93 8.16 -8.44 11.34
N LEU A 94 8.15 -7.12 11.21
CA LEU A 94 9.35 -6.28 11.28
C LEU A 94 9.89 -6.24 12.71
N LEU A 95 9.05 -6.06 13.73
CA LEU A 95 9.50 -6.04 15.12
C LEU A 95 10.02 -7.39 15.63
N GLN A 96 9.55 -8.52 15.08
CA GLN A 96 10.09 -9.83 15.44
C GLN A 96 11.61 -9.92 15.18
N SER A 97 12.18 -9.09 14.30
CA SER A 97 13.62 -9.05 14.08
C SER A 97 14.47 -8.49 15.22
N MET A 98 13.82 -7.87 16.20
CA MET A 98 14.48 -7.28 17.37
C MET A 98 14.60 -8.27 18.54
N SER A 99 13.99 -9.45 18.44
CA SER A 99 14.11 -10.55 19.40
C SER A 99 15.19 -11.54 18.99
#